data_AF-A0A0B7B409-F1
#
_entry.id   AF-A0A0B7B409-F1
#
_cell.length_a   1.000
_cell.length_b   1.000
_cell.length_c   1.000
_cell.angle_alpha   90.00
_cell.angle_beta   90.00
_cell.angle_gamma   90.00
#
_symmetry.space_group_name_H-M   'P 1'
#
loop_
_entity.id
_entity.type
_entity.pdbx_description
1 polymer ?
#
loop_
_entity_poly.entity_id
_entity_poly.type
_entity_poly.pdbx_seq_one_letter_code
_entity_poly.pdbx_strand_id
1 'polypeptide(L)'
;RDNNKERLHLFALKSFDVGNIQVYNYTDTSKQPQSVYTIATRPVSVSSVTIQLNVEDLLTLCEAEIYGDTDCTAGKYGRNCEQKCNCANPSVPCFVSTG
;
A
#
# COMPACT_ATOMS: atom_id res chain seq x y z
N ARG A 1 -6.49 -7.51 12.56
CA ARG A 1 -5.44 -6.70 11.90
C ARG A 1 -5.23 -5.35 12.60
N ASP A 2 -6.31 -4.59 12.79
CA ASP A 2 -6.20 -3.19 13.21
C ASP A 2 -6.01 -2.94 14.72
N ASN A 3 -5.87 -3.99 15.55
CA ASN A 3 -5.81 -3.87 17.01
C ASN A 3 -4.45 -3.44 17.60
N ASN A 4 -3.34 -3.50 16.84
CA ASN A 4 -2.04 -3.05 17.32
C ASN A 4 -2.02 -1.52 17.41
N LYS A 5 -1.56 -0.99 18.56
CA LYS A 5 -1.53 0.46 18.81
C LYS A 5 -0.32 1.14 18.19
N GLU A 6 0.79 0.42 18.07
CA GLU A 6 1.99 0.89 17.39
C GLU A 6 1.81 0.77 15.88
N ARG A 7 2.07 1.88 15.19
CA ARG A 7 1.78 2.06 13.77
C ARG A 7 2.88 2.93 13.17
N LEU A 8 3.19 2.66 11.91
CA LEU A 8 4.08 3.50 11.12
C LEU A 8 3.56 4.94 11.12
N HIS A 9 4.43 5.91 11.40
CA HIS A 9 4.14 7.35 11.30
C HIS A 9 5.44 8.12 11.03
N LEU A 10 5.34 9.37 10.57
CA LEU A 10 6.49 10.24 10.28
C LEU A 10 7.53 9.57 9.36
N PHE A 11 7.04 9.03 8.24
CA PHE A 11 7.85 8.37 7.23
C PHE A 11 7.76 9.10 5.88
N ALA A 12 8.74 8.85 5.02
CA ALA A 12 8.66 9.17 3.61
C ALA A 12 8.44 7.87 2.81
N LEU A 13 7.58 7.92 1.80
CA LEU A 13 7.42 6.85 0.81
C LEU A 13 7.75 7.38 -0.58
N LYS A 14 8.63 6.66 -1.28
CA LYS A 14 8.94 6.88 -2.68
C LYS A 14 8.48 5.68 -3.48
N SER A 15 7.92 5.94 -4.65
CA SER A 15 7.47 4.90 -5.58
C SER A 15 8.24 5.01 -6.89
N PHE A 16 8.56 3.88 -7.49
CA PHE A 16 9.33 3.79 -8.73
C PHE A 16 8.60 2.96 -9.77
N ASP A 17 8.79 3.28 -11.05
CA ASP A 17 8.32 2.46 -12.16
C ASP A 17 9.30 1.31 -12.47
N VAL A 18 9.01 0.53 -13.52
CA VAL A 18 9.87 -0.60 -13.95
C VAL A 18 11.26 -0.16 -14.42
N GLY A 19 11.45 1.12 -14.75
CA GLY A 19 12.73 1.72 -15.11
C GLY A 19 13.49 2.30 -13.92
N ASN A 20 13.02 2.08 -12.68
CA ASN A 20 13.53 2.70 -11.46
C ASN A 20 13.43 4.24 -11.47
N ILE A 21 12.51 4.81 -12.24
CA ILE A 21 12.24 6.25 -12.24
C ILE A 21 11.26 6.54 -11.12
N GLN A 22 11.57 7.52 -10.27
CA GLN A 22 10.67 7.93 -9.20
C GLN A 22 9.39 8.55 -9.80
N VAL A 23 8.24 7.91 -9.56
CA VAL A 23 6.93 8.33 -10.08
C VAL A 23 6.06 8.99 -9.02
N TYR A 24 6.34 8.75 -7.74
CA TYR A 24 5.61 9.39 -6.65
C TYR A 24 6.49 9.59 -5.41
N ASN A 25 6.18 10.62 -4.64
CA ASN A 25 6.82 10.91 -3.36
C ASN A 25 5.76 11.37 -2.36
N TYR A 26 5.81 10.82 -1.16
CA TYR A 26 4.90 11.11 -0.07
C TYR A 26 5.68 11.29 1.21
N THR A 27 5.29 12.29 1.99
CA THR A 27 5.82 12.53 3.32
C THR A 27 4.65 12.58 4.28
N ASP A 28 4.65 11.69 5.28
CA ASP A 28 3.67 11.73 6.34
C ASP A 28 3.92 12.94 7.24
N THR A 29 2.93 13.82 7.31
CA THR A 29 2.92 14.99 8.20
C THR A 29 1.90 14.84 9.33
N SER A 30 1.28 13.67 9.46
CA SER A 30 0.30 13.37 10.50
C SER A 30 0.96 13.42 11.87
N LYS A 31 0.33 14.13 12.81
CA LYS A 31 0.79 14.17 14.21
C LYS A 31 0.51 12.87 14.96
N GLN A 32 -0.37 12.03 14.43
CA GLN A 32 -0.79 10.78 15.03
C GLN A 32 -0.69 9.66 13.97
N PRO A 33 -0.32 8.44 14.37
CA PRO A 33 -0.27 7.31 13.45
C PRO A 33 -1.65 6.97 12.88
N GLN A 34 -1.69 6.51 11.63
CA GLN A 34 -2.92 6.09 10.95
C GLN A 34 -2.94 4.59 10.68
N SER A 35 -4.14 4.02 10.60
CA SER A 35 -4.33 2.62 10.18
C SER A 35 -4.30 2.44 8.66
N VAL A 36 -4.48 3.54 7.91
CA VAL A 36 -4.47 3.57 6.44
C VAL A 36 -3.80 4.86 6.01
N TYR A 37 -2.88 4.79 5.05
CA TYR A 37 -2.28 5.96 4.43
C TYR A 37 -2.66 5.99 2.95
N THR A 38 -3.44 6.99 2.54
CA THR A 38 -3.78 7.23 1.13
C THR A 38 -2.69 8.10 0.52
N ILE A 39 -1.80 7.48 -0.24
CA ILE A 39 -0.59 8.12 -0.75
C ILE A 39 -0.82 8.77 -2.12
N ALA A 40 -1.22 7.96 -3.11
CA ALA A 40 -1.47 8.45 -4.46
C ALA A 40 -2.92 8.91 -4.59
N THR A 41 -3.13 10.16 -5.01
CA THR A 41 -4.46 10.73 -5.29
C THR A 41 -4.85 10.62 -6.77
N ARG A 42 -3.97 10.06 -7.59
CA ARG A 42 -4.16 9.82 -9.02
C ARG A 42 -3.61 8.43 -9.36
N PRO A 43 -4.09 7.78 -10.43
CA PRO A 43 -3.52 6.51 -10.88
C PRO A 43 -2.04 6.66 -11.24
N VAL A 44 -1.19 5.81 -10.66
CA VAL A 44 0.25 5.76 -10.94
C VAL A 44 0.66 4.30 -11.12
N SER A 45 1.39 3.99 -12.18
CA SER A 45 1.99 2.66 -12.37
C SER A 45 3.26 2.56 -11.53
N VAL A 46 3.27 1.63 -10.57
CA VAL A 46 4.36 1.43 -9.61
C VAL A 46 4.86 -0.01 -9.68
N SER A 47 6.17 -0.19 -9.72
CA SER A 47 6.85 -1.49 -9.67
C SER A 47 7.41 -1.79 -8.28
N SER A 48 7.88 -0.77 -7.58
CA SER A 48 8.51 -0.89 -6.26
C SER A 48 8.27 0.37 -5.45
N VAL A 49 8.36 0.22 -4.13
CA VAL A 49 8.31 1.33 -3.19
C VAL A 49 9.48 1.26 -2.23
N THR A 50 9.82 2.41 -1.66
CA THR A 50 10.77 2.52 -0.55
C THR A 50 10.10 3.31 0.56
N ILE A 51 10.10 2.75 1.77
CA ILE A 51 9.67 3.44 2.98
C ILE A 51 10.93 3.83 3.75
N GLN A 52 11.07 5.12 4.01
CA GLN A 52 12.15 5.68 4.80
C GLN A 52 11.56 6.25 6.09
N LEU A 53 12.04 5.78 7.23
CA LEU A 53 11.69 6.32 8.53
C LEU A 53 12.45 7.63 8.73
N ASN A 54 11.75 8.69 9.16
CA ASN A 54 12.36 9.97 9.51
C ASN A 54 12.49 10.15 11.03
N VAL A 55 12.44 9.04 11.77
CA VAL A 55 12.60 8.99 13.23
C VAL A 55 13.91 8.29 13.58
N GLU A 56 14.52 8.66 14.70
CA GLU A 56 15.74 8.04 15.21
C GLU A 56 15.47 6.67 15.89
N ASP A 57 14.20 6.34 16.10
CA ASP A 57 13.79 5.12 16.78
C ASP A 57 13.74 3.90 15.84
N LEU A 58 14.06 2.73 16.40
CA LEU A 58 13.91 1.43 15.74
C LEU A 58 12.43 1.05 15.63
N LEU A 59 11.93 0.95 14.40
CA LEU A 59 10.59 0.43 14.12
C LEU A 59 10.69 -0.95 13.47
N THR A 60 10.02 -1.94 14.04
CA THR A 60 9.82 -3.25 13.40
C THR A 60 8.46 -3.28 12.74
N LEU A 61 8.44 -3.46 11.41
CA LEU A 61 7.21 -3.63 10.65
C LEU A 61 6.82 -5.11 10.69
N CYS A 62 5.72 -5.44 11.36
CA CYS A 62 5.20 -6.81 11.37
C CYS A 62 4.49 -7.17 10.06
N GLU A 63 3.83 -6.19 9.46
CA GLU A 63 3.02 -6.37 8.26
C GLU A 63 2.93 -5.04 7.52
N ALA A 64 3.11 -5.07 6.21
CA ALA A 64 2.90 -3.94 5.31
C ALA A 64 2.06 -4.41 4.14
N GLU A 65 1.12 -3.57 3.71
CA GLU A 65 0.30 -3.86 2.55
C GLU A 65 0.13 -2.62 1.71
N ILE A 66 0.22 -2.80 0.39
CA ILE A 66 0.10 -1.72 -0.56
C ILE A 66 -0.95 -2.13 -1.58
N TYR A 67 -1.95 -1.27 -1.71
CA TYR A 67 -3.07 -1.49 -2.60
C TYR A 67 -3.03 -0.47 -3.73
N GLY A 68 -3.13 -0.95 -4.97
CA GLY A 68 -3.09 -0.11 -6.17
C GLY A 68 -4.44 0.47 -6.56
N ASP A 69 -5.55 -0.07 -6.03
CA ASP A 69 -6.89 0.26 -6.50
C ASP A 69 -7.82 0.62 -5.33
N THR A 70 -8.37 1.84 -5.39
CA THR A 70 -9.48 2.28 -4.53
C THR A 70 -10.83 1.78 -5.06
N ASP A 71 -10.92 1.58 -6.37
CA ASP A 71 -12.09 1.06 -7.05
C ASP A 71 -11.88 -0.43 -7.33
N CYS A 72 -12.72 -1.29 -6.76
CA CYS A 72 -12.72 -2.75 -6.95
C CYS A 72 -13.11 -3.14 -8.38
N THR A 73 -12.32 -2.69 -9.34
CA THR A 73 -12.46 -3.01 -10.75
C THR A 73 -12.27 -4.52 -10.91
N ALA A 74 -13.12 -5.17 -11.71
CA ALA A 74 -13.06 -6.61 -11.93
C ALA A 74 -11.63 -7.04 -12.33
N GLY A 75 -11.09 -8.07 -11.66
CA GLY A 75 -9.72 -8.55 -11.85
C GLY A 75 -8.62 -7.81 -11.10
N LYS A 76 -8.94 -6.87 -10.21
CA LYS A 76 -7.97 -6.13 -9.38
C LYS A 76 -8.17 -6.36 -7.87
N TYR A 77 -7.12 -6.10 -7.08
CA TYR A 77 -7.11 -6.30 -5.63
C TYR A 77 -7.06 -4.96 -4.88
N GLY A 78 -7.83 -4.83 -3.80
CA GLY A 78 -7.88 -3.62 -2.99
C GLY A 78 -8.39 -3.90 -1.57
N ARG A 79 -8.06 -3.02 -0.62
CA ARG A 79 -8.39 -3.17 0.82
C ARG A 79 -9.88 -3.36 1.08
N ASN A 80 -10.72 -2.64 0.33
CA ASN A 80 -12.17 -2.65 0.48
C ASN A 80 -12.86 -3.64 -0.48
N CYS A 81 -12.10 -4.36 -1.30
CA CYS A 81 -12.64 -5.46 -2.07
C CYS A 81 -12.83 -6.60 -1.08
N GLU A 82 -14.01 -7.22 -1.03
CA GLU A 82 -14.48 -8.10 0.05
C GLU A 82 -13.66 -9.40 0.26
N GLN A 83 -12.37 -9.45 -0.10
CA GLN A 83 -11.53 -10.65 -0.23
C GLN A 83 -12.12 -11.69 -1.19
N LYS A 84 -13.30 -11.42 -1.75
CA LYS A 84 -13.87 -12.09 -2.89
C LYS A 84 -13.05 -11.66 -4.06
N CYS A 85 -12.25 -12.58 -4.56
CA CYS A 85 -11.75 -12.49 -5.90
C CYS A 85 -12.97 -12.35 -6.82
N ASN A 86 -13.37 -11.13 -7.17
CA ASN A 86 -14.10 -10.90 -8.39
C ASN A 86 -13.08 -11.04 -9.52
N CYS A 87 -12.54 -12.26 -9.66
CA CYS A 87 -11.92 -12.69 -10.89
C CYS A 87 -12.93 -12.30 -11.96
N ALA A 88 -12.49 -11.53 -12.98
CA ALA A 88 -13.37 -11.20 -14.10
C ALA A 88 -14.04 -12.46 -14.69
N ASN A 89 -13.45 -13.63 -14.43
CA ASN A 89 -14.04 -14.95 -14.60
C ASN A 89 -14.01 -15.78 -13.29
N PRO A 90 -15.16 -16.14 -12.69
CA PRO A 90 -15.23 -16.95 -11.47
C PRO A 90 -14.71 -18.39 -11.62
N SER A 91 -14.30 -18.81 -12.83
CA SER A 91 -13.81 -20.15 -13.15
C SER A 91 -12.28 -20.29 -13.04
N VAL A 92 -11.55 -19.23 -12.71
CA VAL A 92 -10.08 -19.21 -12.70
C VAL A 92 -9.57 -19.00 -11.27
N PRO A 93 -8.60 -19.81 -10.79
CA PRO A 93 -7.97 -19.57 -9.49
C PRO A 93 -7.26 -18.22 -9.50
N CYS A 94 -7.67 -17.31 -8.61
CA CYS A 94 -7.00 -16.03 -8.45
C CYS A 94 -5.80 -16.20 -7.50
N PHE A 95 -4.59 -15.90 -8.00
CA PHE A 95 -3.39 -15.84 -7.18
C PHE A 95 -3.41 -14.56 -6.34
N VAL A 96 -3.68 -14.71 -5.05
CA VAL A 96 -3.49 -13.64 -4.06
C VAL A 96 -2.00 -13.41 -3.91
N SER A 97 -1.49 -12.30 -4.44
CA SER A 97 -0.16 -11.81 -4.10
C SER A 97 -0.27 -11.00 -2.82
N THR A 98 -0.22 -11.66 -1.68
CA THR A 98 0.07 -11.00 -0.40
C THR A 98 1.58 -10.91 -0.28
N GLY A 99 2.14 -9.80 -0.77
CA GLY A 99 3.53 -9.40 -0.51
C GLY A 99 3.53 -8.31 0.54
#